data_AF-A0A6L9VXX2-F1
#
_entry.id   AF-A0A6L9VXX2-F1
#
_cell.length_a   1.000
_cell.length_b   1.000
_cell.length_c   1.000
_cell.angle_alpha   90.00
_cell.angle_beta   90.00
_cell.angle_gamma   90.00
#
_symmetry.space_group_name_H-M   'P 1'
#
loop_
_entity.id
_entity.type
_entity.pdbx_description
1 polymer ?
#
loop_
_entity_poly.entity_id
_entity_poly.type
_entity_poly.pdbx_seq_one_letter_code
_entity_poly.pdbx_strand_id
1 'polypeptide(L)'
;MTDPHQPATSPGTDQGDIEHRAAIAEALGKEVWPADRDQLVAKAQERNPADRVLADLRRLPAGQQFENVQEVAQALGLGTEQQRF
;
A
#
# COMPACT_ATOMS: atom_id res chain seq x y z
N MET A 1 -3.30 4.83 -38.15
CA MET A 1 -2.50 3.84 -37.38
C MET A 1 -2.49 4.38 -35.97
N THR A 2 -3.52 4.04 -35.19
CA THR A 2 -3.76 4.61 -33.87
C THR A 2 -3.52 3.49 -32.88
N ASP A 3 -2.42 3.56 -32.15
CA ASP A 3 -2.31 2.83 -30.89
C ASP A 3 -2.65 3.83 -29.78
N PRO A 4 -3.64 3.49 -28.95
CA PRO A 4 -3.52 3.85 -27.56
C PRO A 4 -3.94 2.62 -26.74
N HIS A 5 -2.98 1.79 -26.38
CA HIS A 5 -3.10 0.99 -25.16
C HIS A 5 -3.24 1.94 -23.96
N GLN A 6 -4.43 2.52 -23.75
CA GLN A 6 -4.81 3.02 -22.44
C GLN A 6 -5.03 1.79 -21.55
N PRO A 7 -4.25 1.59 -20.48
CA PRO A 7 -4.60 0.58 -19.50
C PRO A 7 -5.96 0.95 -18.94
N ALA A 8 -6.91 0.02 -19.05
CA ALA A 8 -8.24 0.15 -18.46
C ALA A 8 -8.14 0.02 -16.94
N THR A 9 -7.58 1.03 -16.27
CA THR A 9 -7.76 1.20 -14.83
C THR A 9 -9.16 1.75 -14.61
N SER A 10 -9.96 1.01 -13.84
CA SER A 10 -11.29 1.41 -13.40
C SER A 10 -11.31 2.88 -12.95
N PRO A 11 -12.37 3.66 -13.24
CA PRO A 11 -12.40 5.12 -13.13
C PRO A 11 -12.25 5.76 -11.73
N GLY A 12 -11.72 5.06 -10.73
CA GLY A 12 -11.18 5.72 -9.54
C GLY A 12 -10.16 4.92 -8.74
N THR A 13 -9.55 3.88 -9.32
CA THR A 13 -8.26 3.42 -8.81
C THR A 13 -7.18 4.14 -9.60
N ASP A 14 -6.59 5.19 -8.99
CA ASP A 14 -5.46 5.89 -9.60
C ASP A 14 -4.31 4.89 -9.82
N GLN A 15 -3.73 4.88 -11.02
CA GLN A 15 -2.61 3.99 -11.36
C GLN A 15 -1.45 4.16 -10.35
N GLY A 16 -1.25 5.38 -9.85
CA GLY A 16 -0.26 5.67 -8.81
C GLY A 16 -0.57 5.01 -7.46
N ASP A 17 -1.84 4.85 -7.09
CA ASP A 17 -2.23 4.12 -5.87
C ASP A 17 -1.96 2.62 -6.02
N ILE A 18 -2.18 2.06 -7.21
CA ILE A 18 -1.90 0.65 -7.51
C ILE A 18 -0.39 0.38 -7.41
N GLU A 19 0.41 1.21 -8.06
CA GLU A 19 1.88 1.11 -8.03
C GLU A 19 2.42 1.29 -6.62
N HIS A 20 1.87 2.25 -5.86
CA HIS A 20 2.30 2.51 -4.49
C HIS A 20 1.93 1.36 -3.54
N ARG A 21 0.74 0.78 -3.70
CA ARG A 21 0.35 -0.43 -2.96
C ARG A 21 1.26 -1.62 -3.30
N ALA A 22 1.67 -1.76 -4.56
CA ALA A 22 2.61 -2.80 -4.96
C ALA A 22 3.98 -2.60 -4.29
N ALA A 23 4.49 -1.37 -4.28
CA ALA A 23 5.75 -1.04 -3.59
C ALA A 23 5.71 -1.37 -2.08
N ILE A 24 4.58 -1.10 -1.41
CA ILE A 24 4.36 -1.49 -0.01
C ILE A 24 4.38 -3.02 0.14
N ALA A 25 3.68 -3.74 -0.74
CA ALA A 25 3.63 -5.21 -0.71
C ALA A 25 5.02 -5.84 -0.89
N GLU A 26 5.83 -5.31 -1.81
CA GLU A 26 7.19 -5.79 -2.06
C GLU A 26 8.12 -5.51 -0.88
N ALA A 27 8.01 -4.32 -0.27
CA ALA A 27 8.82 -3.94 0.89
C ALA A 27 8.53 -4.80 2.14
N LEU A 28 7.29 -5.30 2.29
CA LEU A 28 6.85 -6.03 3.47
C LEU A 28 6.93 -7.56 3.29
N GLY A 29 6.66 -8.04 2.08
CA GLY A 29 6.52 -9.46 1.80
C GLY A 29 5.27 -10.07 2.44
N LYS A 30 5.01 -11.35 2.13
CA LYS A 30 3.84 -12.09 2.63
C LYS A 30 4.02 -12.68 4.05
N GLU A 31 5.26 -12.68 4.54
CA GLU A 31 5.66 -13.34 5.80
C GLU A 31 5.51 -12.45 7.04
N VAL A 32 5.27 -11.14 6.85
CA VAL A 32 5.16 -10.18 7.95
C VAL A 32 3.81 -10.25 8.65
N TRP A 33 2.79 -10.79 8.00
CA TRP A 33 1.41 -10.72 8.47
C TRP A 33 1.06 -11.86 9.43
N PRO A 34 0.25 -11.60 10.46
CA PRO A 34 -0.25 -10.28 10.89
C PRO A 34 0.84 -9.45 11.60
N ALA A 35 0.81 -8.13 11.43
CA ALA A 35 1.79 -7.22 12.03
C ALA A 35 1.21 -5.87 12.44
N ASP A 36 1.76 -5.28 13.51
CA ASP A 36 1.54 -3.89 13.88
C ASP A 36 2.44 -2.93 13.09
N ARG A 37 2.17 -1.63 13.20
CA ARG A 37 2.95 -0.57 12.56
C ARG A 37 4.46 -0.72 12.77
N ASP A 38 4.90 -0.97 14.00
CA ASP A 38 6.31 -0.99 14.36
C ASP A 38 7.01 -2.21 13.75
N GLN A 39 6.33 -3.36 13.71
CA GLN A 39 6.77 -4.55 12.98
C GLN A 39 6.84 -4.32 11.47
N LEU A 40 5.85 -3.65 10.87
CA LEU A 40 5.86 -3.31 9.44
C LEU A 40 7.03 -2.38 9.09
N VAL A 41 7.27 -1.36 9.92
CA VAL A 41 8.38 -0.42 9.75
C VAL A 41 9.73 -1.13 9.87
N ALA A 42 9.89 -2.04 10.84
CA ALA A 42 11.10 -2.83 11.00
C ALA A 42 11.34 -3.75 9.79
N LYS A 43 10.29 -4.46 9.34
CA LYS A 43 10.38 -5.37 8.20
C LYS A 43 10.71 -4.65 6.90
N ALA A 44 10.09 -3.50 6.67
CA ALA A 44 10.37 -2.69 5.49
C ALA A 44 11.83 -2.26 5.45
N GLN A 45 12.40 -1.83 6.59
CA GLN A 45 13.81 -1.41 6.68
C GLN A 45 14.81 -2.52 6.31
N GLU A 46 14.51 -3.78 6.61
CA GLU A 46 15.37 -4.92 6.21
C GLU A 46 15.56 -5.00 4.68
N ARG A 47 14.58 -4.53 3.91
CA ARG A 47 14.56 -4.63 2.44
C ARG A 47 14.93 -3.33 1.73
N ASN A 48 15.39 -2.31 2.47
CA ASN A 48 15.73 -0.98 1.95
C ASN A 48 14.59 -0.36 1.10
N PRO A 49 13.48 0.01 1.74
CA PRO A 49 12.27 0.45 1.04
C PRO A 49 12.48 1.87 0.49
N ALA A 50 11.64 2.28 -0.46
CA ALA A 50 11.58 3.68 -0.85
C ALA A 50 11.20 4.57 0.35
N ASP A 51 11.79 5.77 0.47
CA ASP A 51 11.53 6.70 1.58
C ASP A 51 10.04 6.97 1.78
N ARG A 52 9.28 7.06 0.67
CA ARG A 52 7.84 7.27 0.70
C ARG A 52 7.09 6.12 1.40
N VAL A 53 7.48 4.86 1.13
CA VAL A 53 6.89 3.68 1.78
C VAL A 53 7.17 3.72 3.28
N LEU A 54 8.40 4.02 3.68
CA LEU A 54 8.75 4.11 5.10
C LEU A 54 8.02 5.25 5.82
N ALA A 55 7.88 6.40 5.16
CA ALA A 55 7.14 7.54 5.68
C ALA A 55 5.66 7.21 5.88
N ASP A 56 5.04 6.50 4.93
CA ASP A 56 3.64 6.09 5.02
C ASP A 56 3.44 5.04 6.12
N LEU A 57 4.28 4.01 6.21
CA LEU A 57 4.18 3.02 7.29
C LEU A 57 4.24 3.67 8.67
N ARG A 58 5.06 4.72 8.86
CA ARG A 58 5.13 5.46 10.14
C ARG A 58 3.85 6.24 10.47
N ARG A 59 3.00 6.55 9.50
CA ARG A 59 1.73 7.27 9.67
C ARG A 59 0.56 6.35 10.04
N LEU A 60 0.74 5.04 9.97
CA LEU A 60 -0.29 4.08 10.36
C LEU A 60 -0.70 4.27 11.82
N PRO A 61 -1.97 3.97 12.17
CA PRO A 61 -2.44 3.99 13.55
C PRO A 61 -1.62 3.03 14.42
N ALA A 62 -1.24 3.49 15.61
CA ALA A 62 -0.58 2.66 16.61
C ALA A 62 -1.61 1.77 17.32
N GLY A 63 -1.18 0.58 17.78
CA GLY A 63 -2.04 -0.34 18.52
C GLY A 63 -3.09 -1.08 17.69
N GLN A 64 -3.00 -0.99 16.35
CA GLN A 64 -3.76 -1.80 15.41
C GLN A 64 -2.83 -2.83 14.75
N GLN A 65 -3.30 -4.08 14.64
CA GLN A 65 -2.68 -5.07 13.78
C GLN A 65 -3.32 -5.04 12.41
N PHE A 66 -2.49 -5.26 11.40
CA PHE A 66 -2.88 -5.38 10.02
C PHE A 66 -2.71 -6.83 9.59
N GLU A 67 -3.75 -7.38 8.97
CA GLU A 67 -3.76 -8.78 8.51
C GLU A 67 -3.17 -8.94 7.11
N ASN A 68 -3.12 -7.85 6.33
CA ASN A 68 -2.64 -7.85 4.96
C ASN A 68 -2.35 -6.43 4.44
N VAL A 69 -1.78 -6.36 3.25
CA VAL A 69 -1.45 -5.09 2.58
C VAL A 69 -2.67 -4.24 2.21
N GLN A 70 -3.86 -4.81 2.04
CA GLN A 70 -5.06 -4.01 1.74
C GLN A 70 -5.49 -3.19 2.94
N GLU A 71 -5.43 -3.74 4.15
CA GLU A 71 -5.75 -2.98 5.37
C GLU A 71 -4.75 -1.83 5.60
N VAL A 72 -3.47 -2.06 5.30
CA VAL A 72 -2.44 -1.01 5.31
C VAL A 72 -2.76 0.05 4.26
N ALA A 73 -3.08 -0.34 3.02
CA ALA A 73 -3.45 0.59 1.97
C ALA A 73 -4.67 1.44 2.36
N GLN A 74 -5.72 0.82 2.92
CA GLN A 74 -6.91 1.51 3.42
C GLN A 74 -6.59 2.49 4.55
N ALA A 75 -5.74 2.10 5.51
CA ALA A 75 -5.32 2.98 6.59
C ALA A 75 -4.50 4.19 6.10
N LEU A 76 -3.84 4.06 4.94
CA LEU A 76 -3.12 5.14 4.26
C LEU A 76 -3.99 5.95 3.29
N GLY A 77 -5.26 5.55 3.09
CA GLY A 77 -6.16 6.16 2.12
C GLY A 77 -5.85 5.80 0.66
N LEU A 78 -5.05 4.76 0.43
CA LEU A 78 -4.69 4.26 -0.89
C LEU A 78 -5.77 3.27 -1.35
N GLY A 79 -6.48 3.60 -2.43
CA GLY A 79 -7.42 2.67 -3.05
C GLY A 79 -8.85 2.70 -2.53
N THR A 80 -9.35 3.85 -2.05
CA THR A 80 -10.81 4.03 -1.91
C THR A 80 -11.31 5.13 -2.82
N GLU A 81 -11.87 4.74 -3.97
CA GLU A 81 -13.18 5.29 -4.35
C GLU A 81 -14.07 5.05 -3.14
N GLN A 82 -14.45 6.13 -2.46
CA GLN A 82 -15.51 6.07 -1.49
C GLN A 82 -16.72 5.45 -2.19
N GLN A 83 -16.99 4.18 -1.91
CA GLN A 83 -18.25 3.54 -2.25
C GLN A 83 -19.30 4.18 -1.34
N ARG A 84 -19.70 5.40 -1.71
CA ARG A 84 -20.89 6.07 -1.20
C ARG A 84 -22.08 5.29 -1.73
N PHE A 85 -22.63 4.41 -0.91
CA PHE A 85 -24.02 3.95 -1.02
C PHE A 85 -24.70 4.16 0.33
#